data_AF-A0A933MT46-F1
#
_entry.id   AF-A0A933MT46-F1
#
_cell.length_a   1.000
_cell.length_b   1.000
_cell.length_c   1.000
_cell.angle_alpha   90.00
_cell.angle_beta   90.00
_cell.angle_gamma   90.00
#
_symmetry.space_group_name_H-M   'P 1'
#
loop_
_entity.id
_entity.type
_entity.pdbx_description
1 polymer ?
#
loop_
_entity_poly.entity_id
_entity_poly.type
_entity_poly.pdbx_seq_one_letter_code
_entity_poly.pdbx_strand_id
1 'polypeptide(L)'
;MKSVDRNELKEILHKNWMTHDAMWFLHCLQECGIEKTNKINRAAVQCMSKIEIKRMAKALGVERITNFEEFRAFFDGVQDIVKADFMDFGYEFPEDHILHMEMRHCFAYDGMKRIGAIDTYECGIFDRIQGWFEGMGISYTVTPKVTGCMMHEQGRCYRDYRFEL
;
A
#
# COMPACT_ATOMS: atom_id res chain seq x y z
N MET A 1 26.76 -11.16 21.20
CA MET A 1 25.68 -10.42 20.52
C MET A 1 24.96 -11.41 19.61
N LYS A 2 23.62 -11.50 19.64
CA LYS A 2 22.86 -12.42 18.79
C LYS A 2 22.79 -11.88 17.36
N SER A 3 22.92 -12.74 16.34
CA SER A 3 22.68 -12.38 14.94
C SER A 3 21.18 -12.35 14.65
N VAL A 4 20.73 -11.35 13.89
CA VAL A 4 19.34 -11.19 13.43
C VAL A 4 19.20 -11.91 12.08
N ASP A 5 18.17 -12.75 11.93
CA ASP A 5 17.89 -13.41 10.65
C ASP A 5 17.17 -12.47 9.65
N ARG A 6 16.97 -12.92 8.42
CA ARG A 6 16.36 -12.09 7.37
C ARG A 6 14.92 -11.69 7.67
N ASN A 7 14.14 -12.58 8.27
CA ASN A 7 12.74 -12.31 8.59
C ASN A 7 12.66 -11.35 9.78
N GLU A 8 13.45 -11.58 10.82
CA GLU A 8 13.54 -10.68 11.98
C GLU A 8 14.02 -9.27 11.54
N LEU A 9 14.98 -9.19 10.61
CA LEU A 9 15.42 -7.92 10.03
C LEU A 9 14.27 -7.23 9.26
N LYS A 10 13.57 -7.97 8.39
CA LYS A 10 12.44 -7.45 7.60
C LYS A 10 11.35 -6.90 8.52
N GLU A 11 10.98 -7.64 9.56
CA GLU A 11 10.01 -7.24 10.58
C GLU A 11 10.38 -5.89 11.24
N ILE A 12 11.63 -5.76 11.69
CA ILE A 12 12.11 -4.54 12.35
C ILE A 12 12.07 -3.36 11.39
N LEU A 13 12.56 -3.54 10.15
CA LEU A 13 12.59 -2.47 9.15
C LEU A 13 11.19 -1.99 8.79
N HIS A 14 10.23 -2.91 8.60
CA HIS A 14 8.84 -2.55 8.31
C HIS A 14 8.17 -1.84 9.48
N LYS A 15 8.36 -2.31 10.72
CA LYS A 15 7.81 -1.64 11.93
C LYS A 15 8.38 -0.24 12.09
N ASN A 16 9.69 -0.06 11.87
CA ASN A 16 10.33 1.25 11.93
C ASN A 16 9.80 2.18 10.84
N TRP A 17 9.67 1.69 9.61
CA TRP A 17 9.12 2.48 8.50
C TRP A 17 7.68 2.92 8.78
N MET A 18 6.80 2.02 9.20
CA MET A 18 5.42 2.39 9.53
C MET A 18 5.33 3.34 10.73
N THR A 19 6.20 3.16 11.74
CA THR A 19 6.24 4.06 12.90
C THR A 19 6.66 5.45 12.47
N HIS A 20 7.71 5.56 11.64
CA HIS A 20 8.13 6.83 11.07
C HIS A 20 6.99 7.48 10.27
N ASP A 21 6.31 6.73 9.40
CA ASP A 21 5.18 7.21 8.60
C ASP A 21 4.05 7.76 9.48
N ALA A 22 3.67 7.03 10.53
CA ALA A 22 2.66 7.46 11.49
C ALA A 22 3.08 8.73 12.27
N MET A 23 4.34 8.82 12.72
CA MET A 23 4.84 10.01 13.42
C MET A 23 4.91 11.22 12.48
N TRP A 24 5.35 11.01 11.24
CA TRP A 24 5.39 12.07 10.23
C TRP A 24 3.97 12.59 9.95
N PHE A 25 2.99 11.72 9.75
CA PHE A 25 1.59 12.11 9.57
C PHE A 25 1.07 12.91 10.77
N LEU A 26 1.31 12.43 11.99
CA LEU A 26 0.88 13.10 13.22
C LEU A 26 1.45 14.52 13.33
N HIS A 27 2.75 14.68 13.05
CA HIS A 27 3.38 16.00 13.12
C HIS A 27 2.91 16.93 11.99
N CYS A 28 2.66 16.42 10.79
CA CYS A 28 2.00 17.21 9.74
C CYS A 28 0.59 17.64 10.16
N LEU A 29 -0.19 16.75 10.78
CA LEU A 29 -1.53 17.06 11.27
C LEU A 29 -1.50 18.21 12.28
N GLN A 30 -0.57 18.15 13.24
CA GLN A 30 -0.38 19.18 14.26
C GLN A 30 0.07 20.52 13.67
N GLU A 31 0.97 20.49 12.69
CA GLU A 31 1.59 21.70 12.13
C GLU A 31 0.69 22.40 11.11
N CYS A 32 0.00 21.63 10.24
CA CYS A 32 -0.65 22.19 9.05
C CYS A 32 -2.11 21.78 8.87
N GLY A 33 -2.68 21.01 9.80
CA GLY A 33 -4.07 20.56 9.76
C GLY A 33 -4.31 19.39 8.80
N ILE A 34 -5.48 18.76 8.92
CA ILE A 34 -5.78 17.48 8.25
C ILE A 34 -5.83 17.59 6.72
N GLU A 35 -6.41 18.67 6.17
CA GLU A 35 -6.55 18.84 4.72
C GLU A 35 -5.19 18.84 4.00
N LYS A 36 -4.24 19.63 4.51
CA LYS A 36 -2.87 19.69 3.97
C LYS A 36 -2.13 18.39 4.22
N THR A 37 -2.32 17.80 5.41
CA THR A 37 -1.68 16.53 5.76
C THR A 37 -2.11 15.40 4.82
N ASN A 38 -3.41 15.23 4.56
CA ASN A 38 -3.91 14.25 3.59
C ASN A 38 -3.31 14.49 2.21
N LYS A 39 -3.34 15.73 1.72
CA LYS A 39 -2.77 16.09 0.41
C LYS A 39 -1.29 15.70 0.31
N ILE A 40 -0.49 16.06 1.32
CA ILE A 40 0.95 15.76 1.33
C ILE A 40 1.18 14.25 1.45
N ASN A 41 0.49 13.58 2.37
CA ASN A 41 0.61 12.14 2.61
C ASN A 41 0.35 11.33 1.33
N ARG A 42 -0.80 11.58 0.67
CA ARG A 42 -1.19 10.91 -0.56
C ARG A 42 -0.21 11.18 -1.71
N ALA A 43 0.23 12.43 -1.86
CA ALA A 43 1.23 12.77 -2.87
C ALA A 43 2.59 12.10 -2.60
N ALA A 44 3.04 12.10 -1.34
CA ALA A 44 4.31 11.51 -0.94
C ALA A 44 4.33 10.00 -1.19
N VAL A 45 3.30 9.28 -0.75
CA VAL A 45 3.22 7.82 -0.93
C VAL A 45 3.05 7.43 -2.41
N GLN A 46 2.28 8.19 -3.20
CA GLN A 46 2.15 7.98 -4.65
C GLN A 46 3.49 8.17 -5.37
N CYS A 47 4.24 9.22 -5.03
CA CYS A 47 5.55 9.48 -5.65
C CYS A 47 6.58 8.43 -5.23
N MET A 48 6.61 8.07 -3.94
CA MET A 48 7.54 7.08 -3.41
C MET A 48 7.29 5.70 -4.01
N SER A 49 6.03 5.25 -4.09
CA SER A 49 5.66 3.94 -4.63
C SER A 49 6.09 3.73 -6.08
N LYS A 50 6.00 4.77 -6.93
CA LYS A 50 6.52 4.72 -8.31
C LYS A 50 8.03 4.46 -8.39
N ILE A 51 8.78 4.88 -7.38
CA ILE A 51 10.23 4.65 -7.27
C ILE A 51 10.49 3.28 -6.63
N GLU A 52 9.73 2.93 -5.59
CA GLU A 52 9.77 1.66 -4.88
C GLU A 52 9.57 0.48 -5.83
N ILE A 53 8.52 0.51 -6.66
CA ILE A 53 8.19 -0.58 -7.57
C ILE A 53 9.32 -0.84 -8.58
N LYS A 54 10.01 0.20 -9.05
CA LYS A 54 11.15 0.06 -9.97
C LYS A 54 12.35 -0.60 -9.29
N ARG A 55 12.56 -0.34 -8.00
CA ARG A 55 13.61 -1.01 -7.20
C ARG A 55 13.26 -2.49 -7.01
N MET A 56 11.99 -2.80 -6.74
CA MET A 56 11.51 -4.18 -6.60
C MET A 56 11.57 -4.93 -7.93
N ALA A 57 11.13 -4.32 -9.04
CA ALA A 57 11.24 -4.87 -10.38
C ALA A 57 12.70 -5.23 -10.72
N LYS A 58 13.64 -4.31 -10.45
CA LYS A 58 15.07 -4.60 -10.62
C LYS A 58 15.55 -5.77 -9.75
N ALA A 59 15.12 -5.83 -8.48
CA ALA A 59 15.49 -6.92 -7.57
C ALA A 59 14.92 -8.28 -8.01
N LEU A 60 13.74 -8.27 -8.64
CA LEU A 60 13.05 -9.45 -9.16
C LEU A 60 13.47 -9.80 -10.60
N GLY A 61 14.36 -9.02 -11.23
CA GLY A 61 14.79 -9.24 -12.61
C GLY A 61 13.72 -8.96 -13.67
N VAL A 62 12.72 -8.13 -13.34
CA VAL A 62 11.62 -7.78 -14.24
C VAL A 62 11.90 -6.43 -14.90
N GLU A 63 12.04 -6.43 -16.23
CA GLU A 63 12.19 -5.21 -17.02
C GLU A 63 10.85 -4.65 -17.51
N ARG A 64 9.95 -5.54 -17.95
CA ARG A 64 8.63 -5.21 -18.48
C ARG A 64 7.64 -6.33 -18.16
N ILE A 65 6.38 -5.95 -18.05
CA ILE A 65 5.23 -6.85 -17.94
C ILE A 65 4.40 -6.68 -19.20
N THR A 66 4.12 -7.78 -19.89
CA THR A 66 3.48 -7.79 -21.22
C THR A 66 2.15 -8.53 -21.25
N ASN A 67 1.88 -9.34 -20.23
CA ASN A 67 0.65 -10.09 -20.08
C ASN A 67 0.27 -10.26 -18.60
N PHE A 68 -0.95 -10.70 -18.34
CA PHE A 68 -1.46 -10.87 -16.99
C PHE A 68 -0.74 -11.96 -16.18
N GLU A 69 -0.20 -13.00 -16.79
CA GLU A 69 0.55 -14.05 -16.07
C GLU A 69 1.87 -13.51 -15.50
N GLU A 70 2.60 -12.74 -16.30
CA GLU A 70 3.80 -12.01 -15.86
C GLU A 70 3.47 -11.03 -14.73
N PHE A 71 2.33 -10.35 -14.82
CA PHE A 71 1.86 -9.47 -13.76
C PHE A 71 1.61 -10.23 -12.45
N ARG A 72 0.92 -11.38 -12.48
CA ARG A 72 0.67 -12.20 -11.29
C ARG A 72 1.97 -12.61 -10.61
N ALA A 73 2.89 -13.20 -11.37
CA ALA A 73 4.19 -13.61 -10.84
C ALA A 73 5.01 -12.45 -10.27
N PHE A 74 5.00 -11.29 -10.95
CA PHE A 74 5.64 -10.08 -10.46
C PHE A 74 5.01 -9.58 -9.16
N PHE A 75 3.67 -9.52 -9.12
CA PHE A 75 2.93 -9.04 -7.96
C PHE A 75 3.17 -9.95 -6.75
N ASP A 76 3.16 -11.27 -6.92
CA ASP A 76 3.51 -12.23 -5.86
C ASP A 76 4.91 -11.94 -5.28
N GLY A 77 5.91 -11.75 -6.14
CA GLY A 77 7.26 -11.38 -5.71
C GLY A 77 7.35 -10.02 -5.01
N VAL A 78 6.55 -9.04 -5.43
CA VAL A 78 6.42 -7.75 -4.71
C VAL A 78 5.84 -7.97 -3.32
N GLN A 79 4.82 -8.82 -3.19
CA GLN A 79 4.19 -9.12 -1.90
C GLN A 79 5.16 -9.82 -0.94
N ASP A 80 6.01 -10.71 -1.45
CA ASP A 80 7.09 -11.33 -0.67
C ASP A 80 8.10 -10.31 -0.11
N ILE A 81 8.25 -9.14 -0.74
CA ILE A 81 9.12 -8.07 -0.26
C ILE A 81 8.41 -7.17 0.76
N VAL A 82 7.17 -6.78 0.46
CA VAL A 82 6.49 -5.69 1.21
C VAL A 82 5.59 -6.18 2.33
N LYS A 83 5.11 -7.43 2.29
CA LYS A 83 4.25 -7.98 3.33
C LYS A 83 5.08 -8.49 4.50
N ALA A 84 4.94 -7.85 5.64
CA ALA A 84 5.50 -8.31 6.92
C ALA A 84 4.48 -9.17 7.68
N ASP A 85 4.92 -10.00 8.61
CA ASP A 85 4.08 -11.00 9.30
C ASP A 85 2.96 -10.34 10.13
N PHE A 86 3.20 -9.13 10.64
CA PHE A 86 2.20 -8.38 11.39
C PHE A 86 1.14 -7.70 10.50
N MET A 87 1.30 -7.71 9.16
CA MET A 87 0.38 -7.07 8.23
C MET A 87 -0.73 -8.03 7.81
N ASP A 88 -1.97 -7.70 8.18
CA ASP A 88 -3.12 -8.56 7.95
C ASP A 88 -3.99 -8.07 6.78
N PHE A 89 -3.50 -8.39 5.58
CA PHE A 89 -4.21 -8.21 4.33
C PHE A 89 -4.02 -9.41 3.41
N GLY A 90 -4.96 -9.58 2.50
CA GLY A 90 -4.96 -10.62 1.48
C GLY A 90 -5.11 -10.03 0.08
N TYR A 91 -4.75 -10.84 -0.90
CA TYR A 91 -5.08 -10.59 -2.29
C TYR A 91 -5.28 -11.92 -3.00
N GLU A 92 -6.03 -11.88 -4.10
CA GLU A 92 -6.27 -13.03 -4.98
C GLU A 92 -6.53 -12.56 -6.41
N PHE A 93 -6.44 -13.51 -7.34
CA PHE A 93 -6.74 -13.30 -8.75
C PHE A 93 -7.96 -14.16 -9.11
N PRO A 94 -9.20 -13.67 -8.85
CA PRO A 94 -10.40 -14.49 -8.98
C PRO A 94 -10.73 -14.82 -10.44
N GLU A 95 -10.29 -13.98 -11.38
CA GLU A 95 -10.48 -14.11 -12.81
C GLU A 95 -9.26 -13.53 -13.55
N ASP A 96 -9.18 -13.79 -14.86
CA ASP A 96 -8.21 -13.13 -15.72
C ASP A 96 -8.37 -11.60 -15.66
N HIS A 97 -7.25 -10.90 -15.60
CA HIS A 97 -7.15 -9.45 -15.54
C HIS A 97 -7.73 -8.82 -14.25
N ILE A 98 -8.11 -9.59 -13.23
CA ILE A 98 -8.62 -9.07 -11.95
C ILE A 98 -7.67 -9.37 -10.80
N LEU A 99 -7.31 -8.34 -10.04
CA LEU A 99 -6.71 -8.44 -8.72
C LEU A 99 -7.73 -7.96 -7.68
N HIS A 100 -8.13 -8.85 -6.78
CA HIS A 100 -8.87 -8.49 -5.57
C HIS A 100 -7.88 -8.29 -4.43
N MET A 101 -7.98 -7.16 -3.71
CA MET A 101 -7.23 -6.91 -2.48
C MET A 101 -8.20 -6.63 -1.34
N GLU A 102 -7.93 -7.20 -0.17
CA GLU A 102 -8.75 -7.02 1.03
C GLU A 102 -7.89 -6.77 2.27
N MET A 103 -8.26 -5.75 3.04
CA MET A 103 -7.71 -5.50 4.37
C MET A 103 -8.56 -6.24 5.40
N ARG A 104 -7.97 -7.22 6.09
CA ARG A 104 -8.61 -7.95 7.20
C ARG A 104 -8.47 -7.18 8.51
N HIS A 105 -7.28 -6.62 8.73
CA HIS A 105 -7.03 -5.65 9.78
C HIS A 105 -6.08 -4.54 9.27
N CYS A 106 -6.41 -3.28 9.57
CA CYS A 106 -5.74 -2.12 8.97
C CYS A 106 -5.08 -1.22 10.02
N PHE A 107 -3.75 -1.21 10.05
CA PHE A 107 -2.98 -0.37 10.98
C PHE A 107 -3.26 1.13 10.80
N ALA A 108 -3.54 1.58 9.57
CA ALA A 108 -3.84 2.98 9.31
C ALA A 108 -5.21 3.37 9.90
N TYR A 109 -6.22 2.51 9.77
CA TYR A 109 -7.52 2.72 10.42
C TYR A 109 -7.35 2.85 11.95
N ASP A 110 -6.66 1.91 12.56
CA ASP A 110 -6.38 1.91 13.99
C ASP A 110 -5.61 3.16 14.44
N GLY A 111 -4.56 3.53 13.70
CA GLY A 111 -3.75 4.69 13.97
C GLY A 111 -4.55 5.99 13.87
N MET A 112 -5.30 6.18 12.79
CA MET A 112 -6.12 7.38 12.57
C MET A 112 -7.25 7.52 13.60
N LYS A 113 -7.84 6.39 14.03
CA LYS A 113 -8.80 6.38 15.13
C LYS A 113 -8.17 6.81 16.46
N ARG A 114 -6.98 6.31 16.77
CA ARG A 114 -6.26 6.66 18.03
C ARG A 114 -5.87 8.14 18.10
N ILE A 115 -5.52 8.75 16.98
CA ILE A 115 -5.15 10.18 16.94
C ILE A 115 -6.37 11.11 16.74
N GLY A 116 -7.58 10.56 16.65
CA GLY A 116 -8.81 11.34 16.52
C GLY A 116 -9.04 11.98 15.15
N ALA A 117 -8.39 11.47 14.08
CA ALA A 117 -8.45 12.04 12.74
C ALA A 117 -9.30 11.22 11.75
N ILE A 118 -9.87 10.09 12.18
CA ILE A 118 -10.46 9.09 11.29
C ILE A 118 -11.59 9.63 10.40
N ASP A 119 -12.43 10.54 10.91
CA ASP A 119 -13.60 11.06 10.18
C ASP A 119 -13.22 11.95 8.97
N THR A 120 -11.98 12.43 8.94
CA THR A 120 -11.47 13.36 7.90
C THR A 120 -10.22 12.83 7.21
N TYR A 121 -9.82 11.59 7.52
CA TYR A 121 -8.64 10.96 6.94
C TYR A 121 -8.90 10.49 5.51
N GLU A 122 -7.97 10.79 4.61
CA GLU A 122 -7.96 10.23 3.25
C GLU A 122 -6.88 9.13 3.14
N CYS A 123 -7.29 7.96 2.64
CA CYS A 123 -6.47 6.75 2.70
C CYS A 123 -5.35 6.74 1.64
N GLY A 124 -4.09 6.75 2.10
CA GLY A 124 -2.90 6.65 1.25
C GLY A 124 -2.46 5.22 0.88
N ILE A 125 -3.03 4.17 1.50
CA ILE A 125 -2.60 2.78 1.25
C ILE A 125 -2.81 2.40 -0.22
N PHE A 126 -3.99 2.69 -0.77
CA PHE A 126 -4.27 2.34 -2.15
C PHE A 126 -3.62 3.29 -3.16
N ASP A 127 -3.22 4.50 -2.75
CA ASP A 127 -2.35 5.35 -3.56
C ASP A 127 -0.99 4.64 -3.72
N ARG A 128 -0.42 4.03 -2.67
CA ARG A 128 0.81 3.22 -2.79
C ARG A 128 0.68 2.12 -3.85
N ILE A 129 -0.40 1.34 -3.79
CA ILE A 129 -0.65 0.23 -4.73
C ILE A 129 -0.81 0.76 -6.16
N GLN A 130 -1.60 1.83 -6.34
CA GLN A 130 -1.83 2.46 -7.64
C GLN A 130 -0.54 3.05 -8.23
N GLY A 131 0.31 3.63 -7.39
CA GLY A 131 1.62 4.12 -7.79
C GLY A 131 2.58 3.02 -8.25
N TRP A 132 2.42 1.78 -7.76
CA TRP A 132 3.15 0.64 -8.33
C TRP A 132 2.73 0.36 -9.77
N PHE A 133 1.42 0.30 -10.04
CA PHE A 133 0.91 0.05 -11.39
C PHE A 133 1.30 1.16 -12.36
N GLU A 134 1.13 2.43 -11.95
CA GLU A 134 1.56 3.59 -12.73
C GLU A 134 3.08 3.60 -12.95
N GLY A 135 3.87 3.22 -11.94
CA GLY A 135 5.33 3.15 -12.04
C GLY A 135 5.83 2.10 -13.03
N MET A 136 5.04 1.05 -13.25
CA MET A 136 5.28 -0.01 -14.24
C MET A 136 4.59 0.25 -15.59
N GLY A 137 3.83 1.34 -15.73
CA GLY A 137 3.09 1.66 -16.95
C GLY A 137 1.92 0.72 -17.23
N ILE A 138 1.33 0.13 -16.18
CA ILE A 138 0.21 -0.81 -16.29
C ILE A 138 -1.09 -0.02 -16.19
N SER A 139 -1.93 -0.11 -17.22
CA SER A 139 -3.28 0.43 -17.23
C SER A 139 -4.22 -0.40 -16.35
N TYR A 140 -5.05 0.27 -15.55
CA TYR A 140 -6.05 -0.39 -14.72
C TYR A 140 -7.30 0.50 -14.54
N THR A 141 -8.40 -0.16 -14.23
CA THR A 141 -9.57 0.46 -13.59
C THR A 141 -9.73 -0.11 -12.19
N VAL A 142 -10.37 0.63 -11.29
CA VAL A 142 -10.50 0.21 -9.90
C VAL A 142 -11.90 0.47 -9.35
N THR A 143 -12.45 -0.51 -8.63
CA THR A 143 -13.75 -0.45 -7.96
C THR A 143 -13.65 -1.01 -6.54
N PRO A 144 -14.28 -0.41 -5.52
CA PRO A 144 -14.92 0.91 -5.55
C PRO A 144 -13.89 2.04 -5.68
N LYS A 145 -14.33 3.21 -6.17
CA LYS A 145 -13.54 4.44 -6.09
C LYS A 145 -13.76 5.06 -4.72
N VAL A 146 -12.70 5.14 -3.92
CA VAL A 146 -12.75 5.63 -2.53
C VAL A 146 -11.61 6.60 -2.26
N THR A 147 -11.91 7.59 -1.42
CA THR A 147 -10.95 8.60 -0.94
C THR A 147 -10.73 8.46 0.57
N GLY A 148 -11.81 8.25 1.33
CA GLY A 148 -11.79 8.08 2.78
C GLY A 148 -11.39 6.67 3.26
N CYS A 149 -11.70 6.38 4.52
CA CYS A 149 -11.39 5.10 5.13
C CYS A 149 -12.59 4.14 5.04
N MET A 150 -12.55 3.16 4.13
CA MET A 150 -13.63 2.18 4.01
C MET A 150 -13.84 1.34 5.28
N MET A 151 -12.77 1.05 6.04
CA MET A 151 -12.90 0.39 7.35
C MET A 151 -13.81 1.18 8.30
N HIS A 152 -13.66 2.50 8.32
CA HIS A 152 -14.47 3.38 9.15
C HIS A 152 -15.91 3.49 8.63
N GLU A 153 -16.06 3.69 7.32
CA GLU A 153 -17.37 3.96 6.71
C GLU A 153 -18.25 2.71 6.55
N GLN A 154 -17.64 1.55 6.30
CA GLN A 154 -18.33 0.34 5.85
C GLN A 154 -18.00 -0.90 6.69
N GLY A 155 -17.01 -0.83 7.58
CA GLY A 155 -16.53 -1.99 8.33
C GLY A 155 -15.78 -3.04 7.47
N ARG A 156 -15.63 -2.80 6.16
CA ARG A 156 -14.90 -3.64 5.20
C ARG A 156 -14.11 -2.76 4.22
N CYS A 157 -12.93 -3.21 3.79
CA CYS A 157 -12.02 -2.43 2.96
C CYS A 157 -11.36 -3.35 1.95
N TYR A 158 -11.69 -3.13 0.68
CA TYR A 158 -11.23 -3.94 -0.43
C TYR A 158 -11.15 -3.09 -1.69
N ARG A 159 -10.38 -3.56 -2.68
CA ARG A 159 -10.30 -2.97 -4.02
C ARG A 159 -10.16 -4.07 -5.06
N ASP A 160 -10.97 -3.96 -6.10
CA ASP A 160 -10.85 -4.76 -7.31
C ASP A 160 -10.18 -3.92 -8.38
N TYR A 161 -9.04 -4.38 -8.87
CA TYR A 161 -8.32 -3.79 -9.99
C TYR A 161 -8.54 -4.66 -11.22
N ARG A 162 -8.99 -4.05 -12.32
CA ARG A 162 -9.09 -4.69 -13.63
C ARG A 162 -8.02 -4.11 -14.57
N PHE A 163 -7.18 -4.95 -15.14
CA PHE A 163 -6.04 -4.56 -15.97
C PHE A 163 -6.31 -4.68 -17.47
N GLU A 164 -5.57 -3.92 -18.27
CA GLU A 164 -5.53 -4.02 -19.75
C GLU A 164 -4.27 -4.77 -20.23
N LEU A 165 -3.91 -5.84 -19.54
CA LEU A 165 -2.79 -6.74 -19.85
C LEU A 165 -3.27 -8.03 -20.50
#